data_AF-A0A538NRD0-F1
#
_entry.id   AF-A0A538NRD0-F1
#
_cell.length_a   1.000
_cell.length_b   1.000
_cell.length_c   1.000
_cell.angle_alpha   90.00
_cell.angle_beta   90.00
_cell.angle_gamma   90.00
#
_symmetry.space_group_name_H-M   'P 1'
#
loop_
_entity.id
_entity.type
_entity.pdbx_description
1 polymer ?
#
loop_
_entity_poly.entity_id
_entity_poly.type
_entity_poly.pdbx_seq_one_letter_code
_entity_poly.pdbx_strand_id
1 'polypeptide(L)'
;MARTPIFKDVQRALRISARFERTNTSTAEGLERIEEAAWSRRHFLRTAATMAAGATLAPIFTPRTWAAVQSPKVVIVGAGTAGLTCAYRLQQHGIIARVIEASTRVGGRMFSLRDFFPDNQLTELGGEYNRYSP
;
A
#
# COMPACT_ATOMS: atom_id res chain seq x y z
N MET A 1 -14.86 14.85 5.28
CA MET A 1 -14.52 14.35 3.92
C MET A 1 -15.78 13.73 3.33
N ALA A 2 -16.24 14.23 2.18
CA ALA A 2 -17.50 13.81 1.55
C ALA A 2 -17.45 12.33 1.15
N ARG A 3 -18.44 11.53 1.60
CA ARG A 3 -18.57 10.09 1.29
C ARG A 3 -19.60 9.85 0.18
N THR A 4 -19.67 10.74 -0.79
CA THR A 4 -20.62 10.60 -1.90
C THR A 4 -20.07 9.65 -2.97
N PRO A 5 -20.93 8.88 -3.67
CA PRO A 5 -20.51 8.01 -4.78
C PRO A 5 -19.67 8.76 -5.83
N ILE A 6 -20.10 9.97 -6.20
CA ILE A 6 -19.39 10.82 -7.17
C ILE A 6 -17.96 11.17 -6.74
N PHE A 7 -17.73 11.38 -5.44
CA PHE A 7 -16.38 11.67 -4.94
C PHE A 7 -15.45 10.47 -5.07
N LYS A 8 -15.98 9.24 -4.92
CA LYS A 8 -15.21 8.01 -5.14
C LYS A 8 -14.83 7.84 -6.60
N ASP A 9 -15.73 8.16 -7.51
CA ASP A 9 -15.48 8.06 -8.95
C ASP A 9 -14.46 9.08 -9.42
N VAL A 10 -14.55 10.32 -8.94
CA VAL A 10 -13.53 11.36 -9.18
C VAL A 10 -12.18 10.94 -8.58
N GLN A 11 -12.13 10.45 -7.35
CA GLN A 11 -10.90 9.94 -6.75
C GLN A 11 -10.30 8.77 -7.54
N ARG A 12 -11.14 7.89 -8.08
CA ARG A 12 -10.72 6.78 -8.92
C ARG A 12 -10.12 7.28 -10.24
N ALA A 13 -10.79 8.20 -10.91
CA ALA A 13 -10.31 8.82 -12.15
C ALA A 13 -8.96 9.53 -11.95
N LEU A 14 -8.82 10.32 -10.88
CA LEU A 14 -7.57 11.01 -10.54
C LEU A 14 -6.42 10.04 -10.26
N ARG A 15 -6.67 8.92 -9.58
CA ARG A 15 -5.64 7.89 -9.33
C ARG A 15 -5.19 7.19 -10.61
N ILE A 16 -6.12 6.94 -11.54
CA ILE A 16 -5.83 6.33 -12.83
C ILE A 16 -4.98 7.30 -13.66
N SER A 17 -5.37 8.57 -13.74
CA SER A 17 -4.62 9.62 -14.44
C SER A 17 -3.20 9.78 -13.90
N ALA A 18 -3.06 9.91 -12.57
CA ALA A 18 -1.75 10.07 -11.92
C ALA A 18 -0.81 8.87 -12.13
N ARG A 19 -1.36 7.67 -12.39
CA ARG A 19 -0.57 6.48 -12.72
C ARG A 19 -0.01 6.54 -14.15
N PHE A 20 -0.80 7.04 -15.09
CA PHE A 20 -0.40 7.15 -16.50
C PHE A 20 0.65 8.25 -16.71
N GLU A 21 0.54 9.37 -15.99
CA GLU A 21 1.58 10.41 -15.98
C GLU A 21 2.96 9.87 -15.54
N ARG A 22 3.00 9.01 -14.52
CA ARG A 22 4.27 8.43 -14.02
C ARG A 22 4.91 7.42 -14.97
N THR A 23 4.11 6.80 -15.83
CA THR A 23 4.56 5.78 -16.78
C THR A 23 4.75 6.36 -18.18
N ASN A 24 4.64 7.68 -18.32
CA ASN A 24 4.71 8.42 -19.58
C ASN A 24 3.80 7.81 -20.67
N THR A 25 2.68 7.22 -20.24
CA THR A 25 1.70 6.57 -21.11
C THR A 25 0.54 7.55 -21.32
N SER A 26 0.06 7.69 -22.55
CA SER A 26 -1.10 8.53 -22.84
C SER A 26 -2.34 8.00 -22.09
N THR A 27 -3.21 8.89 -21.63
CA THR A 27 -4.47 8.49 -20.96
C THR A 27 -5.34 7.61 -21.86
N ALA A 28 -5.32 7.85 -23.18
CA ALA A 28 -6.02 7.03 -24.17
C ALA A 28 -5.44 5.60 -24.21
N GLU A 29 -4.13 5.47 -24.38
CA GLU A 29 -3.42 4.18 -24.40
C GLU A 29 -3.59 3.41 -23.07
N GLY A 30 -3.60 4.14 -21.95
CA GLY A 30 -3.82 3.58 -20.63
C GLY A 30 -5.25 3.04 -20.44
N LEU A 31 -6.25 3.73 -20.97
CA LEU A 31 -7.65 3.29 -20.94
C LEU A 31 -7.87 2.08 -21.85
N GLU A 32 -7.31 2.10 -23.05
CA GLU A 32 -7.34 0.96 -23.99
C GLU A 32 -6.76 -0.30 -23.35
N ARG A 33 -5.61 -0.20 -22.66
CA ARG A 33 -5.03 -1.34 -21.92
C ARG A 33 -5.92 -1.86 -20.80
N ILE A 34 -6.67 -0.99 -20.12
CA ILE A 34 -7.61 -1.40 -19.08
C ILE A 34 -8.81 -2.12 -19.69
N GLU A 35 -9.30 -1.64 -20.84
CA GLU A 35 -10.39 -2.29 -21.59
C GLU A 35 -9.96 -3.62 -22.22
N GLU A 36 -8.74 -3.71 -22.77
CA GLU A 36 -8.16 -4.96 -23.27
C GLU A 36 -7.96 -5.99 -22.15
N ALA A 37 -7.57 -5.53 -20.96
CA ALA A 37 -7.47 -6.37 -19.77
C ALA A 37 -8.83 -6.64 -19.10
N ALA A 38 -9.91 -6.00 -19.55
CA ALA A 38 -11.23 -6.13 -18.95
C ALA A 38 -11.86 -7.46 -19.37
N TRP A 39 -11.57 -8.51 -18.59
CA TRP A 39 -12.23 -9.79 -18.74
C TRP A 39 -13.74 -9.65 -18.47
N SER A 40 -14.58 -9.96 -19.46
CA SER A 40 -16.02 -9.98 -19.21
C SER A 40 -16.36 -11.09 -18.22
N ARG A 41 -17.32 -10.83 -17.30
CA ARG A 41 -17.78 -11.83 -16.31
C ARG A 41 -18.16 -13.16 -16.96
N ARG A 42 -18.78 -13.11 -18.13
CA ARG A 42 -19.19 -14.29 -18.90
C ARG A 42 -18.01 -15.03 -19.51
N HIS A 43 -17.01 -14.31 -20.02
CA HIS A 43 -15.78 -14.94 -20.50
C HIS A 43 -15.05 -15.59 -19.34
N PHE A 44 -14.88 -14.91 -18.20
CA PHE A 44 -14.25 -15.49 -17.01
C PHE A 44 -14.94 -16.79 -16.54
N LEU A 45 -16.28 -16.80 -16.47
CA LEU A 45 -17.04 -17.99 -16.12
C LEU A 45 -16.86 -19.13 -17.13
N ARG A 46 -16.78 -18.80 -18.44
CA ARG A 46 -16.50 -19.80 -19.48
C ARG A 46 -15.07 -20.36 -19.37
N THR A 47 -14.07 -19.51 -19.16
CA THR A 47 -12.68 -19.96 -18.98
C THR A 47 -12.51 -20.79 -17.70
N ALA A 48 -13.20 -20.43 -16.62
CA ALA A 48 -13.19 -21.21 -15.38
C ALA A 48 -13.85 -22.58 -15.56
N ALA A 49 -14.98 -22.65 -16.28
CA ALA A 49 -15.68 -23.89 -16.56
C ALA A 49 -14.86 -24.85 -17.44
N THR A 50 -14.16 -24.35 -18.46
CA THR A 50 -13.32 -25.19 -19.33
C THR A 50 -12.08 -25.72 -18.61
N MET A 51 -11.47 -24.95 -17.71
CA MET A 51 -10.36 -25.42 -16.87
C MET A 51 -10.78 -26.49 -15.86
N ALA A 52 -11.98 -26.38 -15.28
CA ALA A 52 -12.49 -27.39 -14.35
C ALA A 52 -12.76 -28.75 -15.03
N ALA A 53 -13.21 -28.75 -16.28
CA ALA A 53 -13.46 -29.97 -17.05
C ALA A 53 -12.17 -30.69 -17.49
N GLY A 54 -11.09 -29.95 -17.79
CA GLY A 54 -9.80 -30.54 -18.17
C GLY A 54 -9.00 -31.16 -17.01
N ALA A 55 -9.38 -30.87 -15.76
CA ALA A 55 -8.66 -31.32 -14.57
C ALA A 55 -8.88 -32.82 -14.23
N THR A 56 -9.81 -33.51 -14.89
CA THR A 56 -10.12 -34.93 -14.59
C THR A 56 -9.17 -35.92 -15.26
N LEU A 57 -8.28 -35.48 -16.17
CA LEU A 57 -7.37 -36.37 -16.92
C LEU A 57 -5.87 -36.07 -16.76
N ALA A 58 -5.46 -35.16 -15.87
CA ALA A 58 -4.03 -34.87 -15.67
C ALA A 58 -3.68 -34.57 -14.21
N PRO A 59 -3.15 -35.55 -13.44
CA PRO A 59 -2.50 -35.25 -12.17
C PRO A 59 -1.03 -34.89 -12.45
N ILE A 60 -0.76 -33.76 -13.14
CA ILE A 60 0.62 -33.28 -13.37
C ILE A 60 0.88 -31.92 -12.71
N PHE A 61 -0.16 -31.25 -12.21
CA PHE A 61 0.01 -30.07 -11.38
C PHE A 61 -0.63 -30.33 -10.03
N THR A 62 0.08 -31.03 -9.14
CA THR A 62 -0.06 -30.68 -7.72
C THR A 62 0.41 -29.24 -7.61
N PRO A 63 -0.47 -28.23 -7.41
CA PRO A 63 0.03 -26.91 -7.06
C PRO A 63 0.87 -27.15 -5.82
N ARG A 64 2.17 -26.85 -5.93
CA ARG A 64 3.09 -26.82 -4.80
C ARG A 64 2.43 -25.87 -3.81
N THR A 65 1.71 -26.43 -2.85
CA THR A 65 1.09 -25.66 -1.80
C THR A 65 2.25 -24.92 -1.18
N TRP A 66 2.13 -23.60 -1.11
CA TRP A 66 3.08 -22.78 -0.40
C TRP A 66 2.83 -23.07 1.08
N ALA A 67 3.20 -24.27 1.51
CA ALA A 67 3.46 -24.61 2.89
C ALA A 67 4.74 -23.87 3.30
N ALA A 68 4.73 -22.55 3.14
CA ALA A 68 5.58 -21.67 3.87
C ALA A 68 4.90 -21.53 5.23
N VAL A 69 5.25 -22.41 6.16
CA VAL A 69 5.32 -21.97 7.57
C VAL A 69 6.38 -20.87 7.57
N GLN A 70 5.94 -19.65 7.30
CA GLN A 70 6.71 -18.47 7.59
C GLN A 70 5.81 -17.63 8.47
N SER A 71 6.26 -17.45 9.70
CA SER A 71 5.71 -16.54 10.70
C SER A 71 5.15 -15.29 10.02
N PRO A 72 3.96 -14.79 10.42
CA PRO A 72 3.31 -13.69 9.71
C PRO A 72 4.30 -12.56 9.51
N LYS A 73 4.66 -12.32 8.24
CA LYS A 73 5.56 -11.24 7.86
C LYS A 73 4.76 -9.95 7.89
N VAL A 74 4.79 -9.25 9.02
CA VAL A 74 4.14 -7.95 9.11
C VAL A 74 5.01 -6.93 8.40
N VAL A 75 4.41 -6.19 7.46
CA VAL A 75 5.04 -5.05 6.82
C VAL A 75 4.25 -3.80 7.21
N ILE A 76 4.95 -2.79 7.71
CA ILE A 76 4.40 -1.50 8.10
C ILE A 76 4.85 -0.48 7.06
N VAL A 77 3.89 0.15 6.39
CA VAL A 77 4.16 1.20 5.40
C VAL A 77 4.06 2.56 6.10
N GLY A 78 5.20 3.25 6.17
CA GLY A 78 5.39 4.54 6.82
C GLY A 78 6.07 4.42 8.20
N ALA A 79 7.18 5.13 8.38
CA ALA A 79 7.90 5.30 9.64
C ALA A 79 7.54 6.62 10.35
N GLY A 80 6.28 7.04 10.25
CA GLY A 80 5.71 8.08 11.12
C GLY A 80 5.36 7.56 12.51
N THR A 81 4.86 8.44 13.39
CA THR A 81 4.49 8.06 14.77
C THR A 81 3.56 6.86 14.86
N ALA A 82 2.54 6.78 14.00
CA ALA A 82 1.62 5.64 13.97
C ALA A 82 2.34 4.33 13.60
N GLY A 83 3.18 4.35 12.57
CA GLY A 83 3.91 3.17 12.11
C GLY A 83 4.98 2.70 13.09
N LEU A 84 5.74 3.64 13.67
CA LEU A 84 6.71 3.34 14.72
C LEU A 84 6.03 2.81 16.00
N THR A 85 4.88 3.37 16.38
CA THR A 85 4.09 2.85 17.52
C THR A 85 3.59 1.44 17.23
N CYS A 86 3.12 1.17 16.00
CA CYS A 86 2.71 -0.18 15.60
C CYS A 86 3.87 -1.17 15.66
N ALA A 87 5.03 -0.81 15.11
CA ALA A 87 6.25 -1.64 15.17
C ALA A 87 6.66 -1.93 16.62
N TYR A 88 6.65 -0.90 17.46
CA TYR A 88 6.95 -1.03 18.89
C TYR A 88 6.00 -2.00 19.59
N ARG A 89 4.69 -1.88 19.38
CA ARG A 89 3.70 -2.79 19.98
C ARG A 89 3.87 -4.23 19.49
N LEU A 90 4.11 -4.43 18.19
CA LEU A 90 4.36 -5.75 17.64
C LEU A 90 5.63 -6.38 18.22
N GLN A 91 6.70 -5.59 18.37
CA GLN A 91 7.93 -6.03 19.01
C GLN A 91 7.71 -6.45 20.46
N GLN A 92 6.90 -5.71 21.24
CA GLN A 92 6.53 -6.08 22.61
C GLN A 92 5.84 -7.46 22.69
N HIS A 93 5.17 -7.88 21.62
CA HIS A 93 4.53 -9.20 21.51
C HIS A 93 5.39 -10.25 20.81
N GLY A 94 6.68 -9.97 20.57
CA GLY A 94 7.60 -10.91 19.89
C GLY A 94 7.32 -11.08 18.40
N ILE A 95 6.51 -10.19 17.79
CA ILE A 95 6.16 -10.24 16.36
C ILE A 95 7.17 -9.40 15.58
N ILE A 96 7.89 -10.04 14.65
CA ILE A 96 8.85 -9.37 13.79
C ILE A 96 8.11 -8.64 12.66
N ALA A 97 8.27 -7.32 12.60
CA ALA A 97 7.71 -6.47 11.56
C ALA A 97 8.82 -5.73 10.79
N ARG A 98 8.62 -5.54 9.49
CA ARG A 98 9.47 -4.71 8.63
C ARG A 98 8.79 -3.38 8.38
N VAL A 99 9.44 -2.28 8.76
CA VAL A 99 8.96 -0.92 8.46
C VAL A 99 9.59 -0.46 7.14
N ILE A 100 8.78 0.08 6.23
CA ILE A 100 9.22 0.67 4.96
C ILE A 100 8.76 2.13 4.94
N GLU A 101 9.68 3.06 4.73
CA GLU A 101 9.41 4.50 4.63
C GLU A 101 9.78 4.99 3.24
N ALA A 102 9.00 5.94 2.71
CA ALA A 102 9.25 6.53 1.41
C ALA A 102 10.32 7.64 1.47
N SER A 103 10.41 8.34 2.60
CA SER A 103 11.40 9.38 2.87
C SER A 103 12.76 8.81 3.30
N THR A 104 13.78 9.67 3.27
CA THR A 104 15.12 9.40 3.83
C THR A 104 15.16 9.55 5.35
N ARG A 105 14.06 9.97 5.98
CA ARG A 105 13.95 10.16 7.44
C ARG A 105 12.70 9.50 8.02
N VAL A 106 12.76 9.21 9.31
CA VAL A 106 11.62 8.77 10.11
C VAL A 106 10.88 9.96 10.76
N GLY A 107 9.78 9.68 11.47
CA GLY A 107 8.99 10.67 12.21
C GLY A 107 7.74 11.14 11.48
N GLY A 108 7.71 11.03 10.14
CA GLY A 108 6.57 11.43 9.32
C GLY A 108 6.28 12.92 9.50
N ARG A 109 5.11 13.25 10.06
CA ARG A 109 4.69 14.65 10.33
C ARG A 109 5.29 15.26 11.60
N MET A 110 6.11 14.53 12.35
CA MET A 110 6.92 15.11 13.44
C MET A 110 8.34 15.25 12.91
N PHE A 111 8.87 16.47 12.90
CA PHE A 111 10.18 16.76 12.34
C PHE A 111 10.79 18.00 12.98
N SER A 112 11.79 17.79 13.81
CA SER A 112 12.63 18.84 14.39
C SER A 112 13.81 19.14 13.46
N LEU A 113 13.90 20.38 13.00
CA LEU A 113 15.11 20.94 12.42
C LEU A 113 16.12 21.20 13.54
N ARG A 114 17.33 20.64 13.38
CA ARG A 114 18.46 20.81 14.32
C ARG A 114 19.62 21.43 13.58
N ASP A 115 20.48 22.15 14.30
CA ASP A 115 21.77 22.68 13.79
C ASP A 115 21.63 23.58 12.54
N PHE A 116 20.45 24.13 12.30
CA PHE A 116 20.18 24.99 11.14
C PHE A 116 20.32 26.48 11.48
N PHE A 117 20.02 26.83 12.74
CA PHE A 117 20.14 28.18 13.26
C PHE A 117 21.28 28.24 14.30
N PRO A 118 21.88 29.42 14.52
CA PRO A 118 22.87 29.61 15.59
C PRO A 118 22.34 29.21 16.97
N ASP A 119 23.25 29.07 17.93
CA ASP A 119 22.92 28.83 19.34
C ASP A 119 22.12 27.54 19.61
N ASN A 120 22.27 26.53 18.75
CA ASN A 120 21.60 25.23 18.87
C ASN A 120 20.06 25.35 18.93
N GLN A 121 19.50 26.35 18.23
CA GLN A 121 18.07 26.55 18.21
C GLN A 121 17.38 25.43 17.42
N LEU A 122 16.39 24.81 18.06
CA LEU A 122 15.54 23.76 17.48
C LEU A 122 14.28 24.40 16.89
N THR A 123 13.85 23.92 15.72
CA THR A 123 12.59 24.36 15.10
C THR A 123 11.75 23.16 14.72
N GLU A 124 10.54 23.08 15.23
CA GLU A 124 9.60 22.03 14.82
C GLU A 124 8.91 22.42 13.51
N LEU A 125 9.05 21.56 12.49
CA LEU A 125 8.38 21.73 11.19
C LEU A 125 7.03 20.99 11.13
N GLY A 126 6.55 20.49 12.27
CA GLY A 126 5.41 19.57 12.30
C GLY A 126 4.76 19.47 13.67
N GLY A 127 4.34 18.27 14.05
CA GLY A 127 3.64 18.05 15.32
C GLY A 127 4.53 18.34 16.54
N GLU A 128 4.23 19.43 17.25
CA GLU A 128 5.01 19.91 18.40
C GLU A 128 4.26 19.84 19.74
N TYR A 129 2.96 20.13 19.76
CA TYR A 129 2.20 20.20 21.00
C TYR A 129 1.60 18.84 21.39
N ASN A 130 1.80 18.46 22.66
CA ASN A 130 0.95 17.50 23.34
C ASN A 130 0.20 18.22 24.47
N ARG A 131 -1.05 17.83 24.71
CA ARG A 131 -1.77 18.23 25.91
C ARG A 131 -1.45 17.21 27.00
N TYR A 132 -0.72 17.64 28.02
CA TYR A 132 -0.56 16.85 29.23
C TYR A 132 -1.78 17.06 30.13
N SER A 133 -2.35 15.97 30.65
CA SER A 133 -3.36 16.01 31.70
C SER A 133 -2.74 15.34 32.95
N PRO A 134 -2.71 16.02 34.11
CA PRO A 134 -2.12 15.48 35.34
C PRO A 134 -2.90 14.28 35.89
#